data_AF-A0A3D1JV92-F1
#
_entry.id   AF-A0A3D1JV92-F1
#
_cell.length_a   1.000
_cell.length_b   1.000
_cell.length_c   1.000
_cell.angle_alpha   90.00
_cell.angle_beta   90.00
_cell.angle_gamma   90.00
#
_symmetry.space_group_name_H-M   'P 1'
#
loop_
_entity.id
_entity.type
_entity.pdbx_description
1 polymer ?
#
loop_
_entity_poly.entity_id
_entity_poly.type
_entity_poly.pdbx_seq_one_letter_code
_entity_poly.pdbx_strand_id
1 'polypeptide(L)'
;ERSTALIDSPGFQEFGLHHIAPTQLAACMPDIAAHASHCKFYNCTHLHEPGCGVLDALKNASGIDGISANRYKIYSELFAELSQQRY
;
A
#
# COMPACT_ATOMS: atom_id res chain seq x y z
N GLU A 1 -25.13 -30.79 11.69
CA GLU A 1 -25.41 -30.10 10.42
C GLU A 1 -24.45 -28.94 10.25
N ARG A 2 -23.84 -28.75 9.07
CA ARG A 2 -22.97 -27.59 8.82
C ARG A 2 -23.80 -26.56 8.04
N SER A 3 -24.08 -25.43 8.68
CA SER A 3 -24.65 -24.25 8.04
C SER A 3 -23.51 -23.34 7.62
N THR A 4 -23.16 -23.39 6.32
CA THR A 4 -22.23 -22.45 5.70
C THR A 4 -23.03 -21.68 4.65
N ALA A 5 -22.88 -20.36 4.62
CA ALA A 5 -23.45 -19.52 3.58
C ALA A 5 -22.32 -18.89 2.76
N LEU A 6 -22.57 -18.72 1.45
CA LEU A 6 -21.71 -17.97 0.54
C LEU A 6 -22.43 -16.67 0.19
N ILE A 7 -21.71 -15.56 0.28
CA ILE A 7 -22.21 -14.25 -0.15
C ILE A 7 -21.54 -13.94 -1.48
N ASP A 8 -22.36 -13.74 -2.52
CA ASP A 8 -21.92 -13.33 -3.85
C ASP A 8 -22.21 -11.84 -4.01
N SER A 9 -21.17 -11.01 -3.93
CA SER A 9 -21.24 -9.55 -4.07
C SER A 9 -20.38 -9.09 -5.24
N PRO A 10 -20.73 -7.97 -5.91
CA PRO A 10 -19.88 -7.39 -6.94
C PRO A 10 -18.47 -7.09 -6.43
N GLY A 11 -17.49 -7.08 -7.34
CA GLY A 11 -16.09 -6.88 -7.01
C GLY A 11 -15.78 -5.48 -6.48
N PHE A 12 -14.76 -5.36 -5.63
CA PHE A 12 -14.32 -4.10 -5.02
C PHE A 12 -13.94 -2.98 -6.01
N GLN A 13 -13.72 -3.30 -7.30
CA GLN A 13 -13.47 -2.28 -8.32
C GLN A 13 -14.66 -1.31 -8.51
N GLU A 14 -15.86 -1.71 -8.10
CA GLU A 14 -17.06 -0.86 -8.22
C GLU A 14 -17.14 0.21 -7.13
N PHE A 15 -16.48 0.01 -5.98
CA PHE A 15 -16.51 0.94 -4.84
C PHE A 15 -15.22 1.78 -4.71
N GLY A 16 -14.10 1.29 -5.25
CA GLY A 16 -12.80 1.98 -5.19
C GLY A 16 -12.27 2.19 -3.77
N LEU A 17 -11.19 2.96 -3.65
CA LEU A 17 -10.53 3.25 -2.38
C LEU A 17 -10.70 4.72 -1.93
N HIS A 18 -11.64 5.45 -2.52
CA HIS A 18 -11.77 6.92 -2.31
C HIS A 18 -12.08 7.35 -0.87
N HIS A 19 -12.42 6.42 0.02
CA HIS A 19 -12.69 6.68 1.42
C HIS A 19 -11.42 6.69 2.31
N ILE A 20 -10.25 6.34 1.77
CA ILE A 20 -8.98 6.42 2.49
C ILE A 20 -8.14 7.61 2.00
N ALA A 21 -7.50 8.31 2.94
CA ALA A 21 -6.53 9.34 2.57
C ALA A 21 -5.26 8.67 2.00
N PRO A 22 -4.55 9.29 1.02
CA PRO A 22 -3.30 8.74 0.49
C PRO A 22 -2.27 8.41 1.58
N THR A 23 -2.20 9.24 2.63
CA THR A 23 -1.29 9.06 3.77
C THR A 23 -1.63 7.86 4.65
N GLN A 24 -2.83 7.27 4.51
CA GLN A 24 -3.25 6.08 5.23
C GLN A 24 -3.00 4.79 4.44
N LEU A 25 -2.73 4.89 3.13
CA LEU A 25 -2.58 3.73 2.24
C LEU A 25 -1.49 2.77 2.72
N ALA A 26 -0.34 3.29 3.17
CA ALA A 26 0.77 2.48 3.64
C ALA A 26 0.37 1.55 4.79
N ALA A 27 -0.49 2.00 5.71
CA ALA A 27 -0.99 1.19 6.82
C ALA A 27 -1.93 0.05 6.38
N CYS A 28 -2.54 0.17 5.20
CA CYS A 28 -3.41 -0.86 4.62
C CYS A 28 -2.63 -1.95 3.85
N MET A 29 -1.31 -1.82 3.71
CA MET A 29 -0.45 -2.74 2.96
C MET A 29 0.62 -3.31 3.90
N PRO A 30 0.46 -4.52 4.46
CA PRO A 30 1.31 -5.04 5.53
C PRO A 30 2.81 -5.05 5.21
N ASP A 31 3.16 -5.35 3.97
CA ASP A 31 4.53 -5.32 3.46
C ASP A 31 5.12 -3.90 3.45
N ILE A 32 4.33 -2.89 3.11
CA ILE A 32 4.75 -1.48 3.17
C ILE A 32 4.78 -0.99 4.62
N ALA A 33 3.74 -1.28 5.40
CA ALA A 33 3.57 -0.84 6.78
C ALA A 33 4.73 -1.27 7.69
N ALA A 34 5.22 -2.51 7.51
CA ALA A 34 6.37 -3.02 8.26
C ALA A 34 7.61 -2.12 8.12
N HIS A 35 7.87 -1.64 6.89
CA HIS A 35 9.05 -0.83 6.58
C HIS A 35 8.83 0.68 6.69
N ALA A 36 7.57 1.14 6.73
CA ALA A 36 7.21 2.54 6.87
C ALA A 36 7.73 3.14 8.20
N SER A 37 7.77 2.32 9.27
CA SER A 37 8.29 2.72 10.58
C SER A 37 9.78 3.07 10.60
N HIS A 38 10.54 2.61 9.59
CA HIS A 38 11.97 2.87 9.44
C HIS A 38 12.27 4.13 8.60
N CYS A 39 11.25 4.90 8.24
CA CYS A 39 11.46 6.14 7.49
C CYS A 39 12.07 7.23 8.35
N LYS A 40 13.00 7.98 7.77
CA LYS A 40 13.60 9.16 8.39
C LYS A 40 12.58 10.26 8.70
N PHE A 41 11.56 10.41 7.86
CA PHE A 41 10.54 11.46 7.97
C PHE A 41 9.18 10.88 8.36
N TYR A 42 8.46 11.57 9.24
CA TYR A 42 7.14 11.13 9.73
C TYR A 42 6.04 11.23 8.67
N ASN A 43 6.21 12.09 7.66
CA ASN A 43 5.28 12.32 6.56
C ASN A 43 5.79 11.73 5.23
N CYS A 44 6.57 10.67 5.30
CA CYS A 44 7.11 9.97 4.13
C CYS A 44 5.96 9.40 3.27
N THR A 45 5.92 9.74 1.99
CA THR A 45 5.00 9.14 1.01
C THR A 45 5.50 7.80 0.48
N HIS A 46 6.76 7.47 0.78
CA HIS A 46 7.45 6.26 0.36
C HIS A 46 7.75 6.18 -1.15
N LEU A 47 7.75 7.31 -1.86
CA LEU A 47 7.89 7.36 -3.31
C LEU A 47 9.28 7.82 -3.78
N HIS A 48 9.88 8.78 -3.08
CA HIS A 48 11.14 9.40 -3.49
C HIS A 48 11.99 9.92 -2.33
N GLU A 49 11.47 9.83 -1.10
CA GLU A 49 12.10 10.43 0.06
C GLU A 49 13.44 9.76 0.41
N PRO A 50 14.47 10.55 0.75
CA PRO A 50 15.75 10.00 1.18
C PRO A 50 15.62 9.38 2.58
N GLY A 51 16.23 8.19 2.76
CA GLY A 51 16.13 7.45 4.03
C GLY A 51 14.73 6.85 4.27
N CYS A 52 14.04 6.49 3.18
CA CYS A 52 12.77 5.78 3.24
C CYS A 52 13.01 4.26 3.40
N GLY A 53 12.55 3.69 4.52
CA GLY A 53 12.67 2.26 4.79
C GLY A 53 12.02 1.37 3.74
N VAL A 54 10.90 1.83 3.14
CA VAL A 54 10.20 1.11 2.05
C VAL A 54 11.08 1.04 0.79
N LEU A 55 11.71 2.15 0.39
CA LEU A 55 12.60 2.17 -0.77
C LEU A 55 13.86 1.35 -0.53
N ASP A 56 14.35 1.32 0.71
CA ASP A 56 15.51 0.51 1.07
C ASP A 56 15.17 -0.99 1.11
N ALA A 57 13.98 -1.37 1.59
CA ALA A 57 13.47 -2.73 1.50
C ALA A 57 13.21 -3.19 0.06
N LEU A 58 12.80 -2.27 -0.83
CA LEU A 58 12.68 -2.52 -2.27
C LEU A 58 14.04 -2.78 -2.92
N LYS A 59 15.08 -2.00 -2.59
CA LYS A 59 16.44 -2.22 -3.13
C LYS A 59 17.03 -3.55 -2.65
N ASN A 60 16.69 -3.96 -1.43
CA ASN A 60 17.18 -5.18 -0.78
C ASN A 60 16.18 -6.36 -0.89
N ALA A 61 15.36 -6.40 -1.94
CA ALA A 61 14.22 -7.33 -2.10
C ALA A 61 14.56 -8.84 -2.08
N SER A 62 15.81 -9.23 -1.91
CA SER A 62 16.28 -10.62 -1.91
C SER A 62 15.89 -11.43 -0.66
N GLY A 63 15.30 -10.80 0.37
CA GLY A 63 14.89 -11.45 1.62
C GLY A 63 13.39 -11.75 1.72
N ILE A 64 13.00 -12.61 2.67
CA ILE A 64 11.59 -12.95 2.98
C ILE A 64 10.75 -11.71 3.31
N ASP A 65 11.39 -10.71 3.95
CA ASP A 65 10.76 -9.45 4.34
C ASP A 65 10.96 -8.33 3.31
N GLY A 66 11.50 -8.65 2.12
CA GLY A 66 11.74 -7.68 1.06
C GLY A 66 10.46 -7.24 0.35
N ILE A 67 10.45 -6.03 -0.21
CA ILE A 67 9.34 -5.54 -1.02
C ILE A 67 9.64 -5.82 -2.48
N SER A 68 8.79 -6.62 -3.15
CA SER A 68 8.95 -6.85 -4.59
C SER A 68 8.59 -5.58 -5.40
N ALA A 69 9.23 -5.43 -6.57
CA ALA A 69 8.96 -4.31 -7.47
C ALA A 69 7.47 -4.21 -7.88
N ASN A 70 6.78 -5.34 -8.04
CA ASN A 70 5.37 -5.36 -8.37
C ASN A 70 4.49 -4.82 -7.23
N ARG A 71 4.82 -5.17 -5.97
CA ARG A 71 4.11 -4.66 -4.79
C ARG A 71 4.29 -3.15 -4.65
N TYR A 72 5.51 -2.67 -4.81
CA TYR A 72 5.81 -1.25 -4.81
C TYR A 72 5.09 -0.49 -5.95
N LYS A 73 5.02 -1.09 -7.14
CA LYS A 73 4.28 -0.53 -8.27
C LYS A 73 2.80 -0.34 -7.94
N ILE A 74 2.14 -1.37 -7.40
CA ILE A 74 0.73 -1.29 -6.97
C ILE A 74 0.54 -0.18 -5.94
N TYR A 75 1.42 -0.09 -4.93
CA TYR A 75 1.37 0.99 -3.95
C TYR A 75 1.44 2.37 -4.62
N SER A 76 2.37 2.55 -5.55
CA SER A 76 2.59 3.83 -6.25
C SER A 76 1.38 4.23 -7.11
N GLU A 77 0.79 3.26 -7.82
CA GLU A 77 -0.40 3.47 -8.65
C GLU A 77 -1.62 3.86 -7.79
N LEU A 78 -1.85 3.14 -6.69
CA LEU A 78 -2.94 3.46 -5.76
C LEU A 78 -2.74 4.80 -5.06
N PHE A 79 -1.50 5.12 -4.65
CA PHE A 79 -1.20 6.42 -4.04
C PHE A 79 -1.48 7.56 -5.02
N ALA A 80 -1.08 7.40 -6.28
CA ALA A 80 -1.35 8.36 -7.34
C ALA A 80 -2.86 8.51 -7.58
N GLU A 81 -3.61 7.42 -7.66
CA GLU A 81 -5.07 7.43 -7.81
C GLU A 81 -5.76 8.17 -6.66
N LEU A 82 -5.39 7.89 -5.42
CA LEU A 82 -5.96 8.54 -4.23
C LEU A 82 -5.58 10.02 -4.13
N SER A 83 -4.45 10.43 -4.71
CA SER A 83 -3.97 11.81 -4.67
C SER A 83 -4.61 12.71 -5.72
N GLN A 84 -5.32 12.14 -6.69
CA GLN A 84 -6.02 12.93 -7.71
C GLN A 84 -7.26 13.63 -7.11
N GLN A 85 -7.29 14.96 -7.17
CA GLN A 85 -8.53 15.70 -6.89
C GLN A 85 -9.52 15.47 -8.04
N ARG A 86 -10.67 14.87 -7.71
CA ARG A 86 -11.81 14.77 -8.64
C ARG A 86 -12.76 15.92 -8.30
N TYR A 87 -12.97 16.81 -9.29
CA TYR A 87 -13.99 17.86 -9.29
C TYR A 87 -15.39 17.26 -9.40
#